data_AF-A0A0H4IRC8-F1
#
_entry.id   AF-A0A0H4IRC8-F1
#
_cell.length_a   1.000
_cell.length_b   1.000
_cell.length_c   1.000
_cell.angle_alpha   90.00
_cell.angle_beta   90.00
_cell.angle_gamma   90.00
#
_symmetry.space_group_name_H-M   'P 1'
#
loop_
_entity.id
_entity.type
_entity.pdbx_description
1 polymer ?
#
loop_
_entity_poly.entity_id
_entity_poly.type
_entity_poly.pdbx_seq_one_letter_code
_entity_poly.pdbx_strand_id
1 'polypeptide(L)'
;LTGNLKHFAPFAKVAHIDIDPAEIGKNVPTNLPIVSDTKEALTELLDQAIESPNSAEWLEKLSQNKQEYPLWYKHDPNGMCPQWVIEAVHKVTNGDAIVATDVG
;
A
#
# COMPACT_ATOMS: atom_id res chain seq x y z
N LEU A 1 9.95 5.87 4.23
CA LEU A 1 9.80 7.13 5.02
C LEU A 1 8.44 7.73 4.72
N THR A 2 7.66 8.07 5.73
CA THR A 2 6.25 8.50 5.66
C THR A 2 6.06 9.99 5.31
N GLY A 3 7.11 10.66 4.79
CA GLY A 3 7.15 12.11 4.71
C GLY A 3 7.27 12.75 6.10
N ASN A 4 6.50 13.80 6.38
CA ASN A 4 6.47 14.45 7.68
C ASN A 4 5.54 13.71 8.65
N LEU A 5 6.12 13.10 9.70
CA LEU A 5 5.40 12.31 10.70
C LEU A 5 4.23 13.05 11.37
N LYS A 6 4.31 14.38 11.54
CA LYS A 6 3.22 15.17 12.13
C LYS A 6 1.95 15.18 11.28
N HIS A 7 2.09 14.96 9.98
CA HIS A 7 0.99 14.96 9.02
C HIS A 7 0.63 13.54 8.55
N PHE A 8 1.34 12.52 9.02
CA PHE A 8 1.08 11.14 8.63
C PHE A 8 -0.03 10.56 9.51
N ALA A 9 -1.15 10.18 8.87
CA ALA A 9 -2.30 9.54 9.52
C ALA A 9 -2.74 10.21 10.84
N PRO A 10 -2.94 11.55 10.87
CA PRO A 10 -3.06 12.32 12.12
C PRO A 10 -4.29 11.98 12.97
N PHE A 11 -5.29 11.31 12.38
CA PHE A 11 -6.54 10.91 13.03
C PHE A 11 -6.74 9.40 13.09
N ALA A 12 -5.72 8.61 12.75
CA ALA A 12 -5.82 7.15 12.71
C ALA A 12 -5.58 6.53 14.09
N LYS A 13 -6.29 5.42 14.35
CA LYS A 13 -5.88 4.45 15.36
C LYS A 13 -4.96 3.43 14.68
N VAL A 14 -3.71 3.34 15.14
CA VAL A 14 -2.67 2.55 14.47
C VAL A 14 -2.57 1.17 15.10
N ALA A 15 -2.86 0.14 14.32
CA ALA A 15 -2.47 -1.25 14.59
C ALA A 15 -1.21 -1.58 13.79
N HIS A 16 -0.21 -2.17 14.42
CA HIS A 16 1.07 -2.51 13.78
C HIS A 16 1.44 -3.95 14.11
N ILE A 17 1.54 -4.78 13.08
CA ILE A 17 1.98 -6.17 13.14
C ILE A 17 3.40 -6.21 12.57
N ASP A 18 4.37 -6.53 13.41
CA ASP A 18 5.77 -6.70 13.02
C ASP A 18 6.39 -7.86 13.80
N ILE A 19 7.28 -8.63 13.18
CA ILE A 19 7.97 -9.73 13.86
C ILE A 19 9.10 -9.20 14.73
N ASP A 20 9.66 -8.03 14.41
CA ASP A 20 10.69 -7.36 15.18
C ASP A 20 10.07 -6.35 16.16
N PRO A 21 10.13 -6.60 17.48
CA PRO A 21 9.60 -5.67 18.47
C PRO A 21 10.28 -4.29 18.43
N ALA A 22 11.50 -4.16 17.89
CA ALA A 22 12.20 -2.90 17.79
C ALA A 22 11.61 -1.93 16.76
N GLU A 23 10.85 -2.43 15.77
CA GLU A 23 10.18 -1.57 14.77
C GLU A 23 8.83 -1.05 15.25
N ILE A 24 8.21 -1.71 16.24
CA ILE A 24 6.93 -1.28 16.82
C ILE A 24 7.12 0.05 17.56
N GLY A 25 6.35 1.07 17.18
CA GLY A 25 6.39 2.39 17.82
C GLY A 25 7.63 3.22 17.52
N LYS A 26 8.58 2.72 16.74
CA LYS A 26 9.87 3.39 16.44
C LYS A 26 9.70 4.76 15.79
N ASN A 27 8.84 4.85 14.78
CA ASN A 27 8.59 6.09 14.03
C ASN A 27 7.16 6.63 14.21
N VAL A 28 6.17 5.73 14.30
CA VAL A 28 4.75 6.08 14.42
C VAL A 28 4.22 5.48 15.72
N PRO A 29 3.68 6.29 16.66
CA PRO A 29 3.05 5.78 17.87
C PRO A 29 1.97 4.74 17.52
N THR A 30 2.08 3.57 18.13
CA THR A 30 1.21 2.42 17.84
C THR A 30 0.22 2.21 18.98
N ASN A 31 -1.07 2.14 18.68
CA ASN A 31 -2.11 1.91 19.68
C ASN A 31 -2.34 0.43 19.95
N LEU A 32 -2.20 -0.41 18.92
CA LEU A 32 -2.40 -1.86 18.98
C LEU A 32 -1.15 -2.56 18.44
N PRO A 33 -0.12 -2.76 19.29
CA PRO A 33 1.12 -3.44 18.89
C PRO A 33 0.93 -4.96 18.90
N ILE A 34 1.33 -5.64 17.82
CA ILE A 34 1.26 -7.09 17.68
C ILE A 34 2.64 -7.57 17.23
N VAL A 35 3.37 -8.25 18.11
CA VAL A 35 4.68 -8.84 17.78
C VAL A 35 4.46 -10.27 17.30
N SER A 36 4.48 -10.49 15.99
CA SER A 36 4.18 -11.79 15.39
C SER A 36 4.68 -11.89 13.94
N ASP A 37 4.83 -13.11 13.44
CA ASP A 37 4.76 -13.35 12.01
C ASP A 37 3.39 -12.85 11.49
N THR A 38 3.42 -12.01 10.45
CA THR A 38 2.22 -11.37 9.89
C THR A 38 1.25 -12.38 9.29
N LYS A 39 1.73 -13.49 8.72
CA LYS A 39 0.88 -14.54 8.17
C LYS A 39 0.05 -15.19 9.28
N GLU A 40 0.69 -15.58 10.36
CA GLU A 40 0.02 -16.23 11.50
C GLU A 40 -0.99 -15.27 12.16
N ALA A 41 -0.61 -14.00 12.35
CA ALA A 41 -1.51 -12.98 12.89
C ALA A 41 -2.75 -12.75 12.00
N LEU A 42 -2.57 -12.70 10.67
CA LEU A 42 -3.68 -12.53 9.74
C LEU A 42 -4.58 -13.78 9.69
N THR A 43 -4.01 -14.99 9.75
CA THR A 43 -4.79 -16.23 9.83
C THR A 43 -5.67 -16.23 11.06
N GLU A 44 -5.11 -15.93 12.24
CA GLU A 44 -5.88 -15.85 13.48
C GLU A 44 -6.99 -14.79 13.40
N LEU A 45 -6.71 -13.62 12.81
CA LEU A 45 -7.71 -12.55 12.64
C LEU A 45 -8.84 -12.94 11.69
N LEU A 46 -8.55 -13.71 10.64
CA LEU A 46 -9.55 -14.18 9.67
C LEU A 46 -10.43 -15.30 10.23
N ASP A 47 -9.91 -16.10 11.16
CA ASP A 47 -10.66 -17.15 11.85
C ASP A 47 -11.66 -16.58 12.87
N GLN A 48 -11.50 -15.31 13.26
CA GLN A 48 -12.48 -14.62 14.08
C GLN A 48 -13.74 -14.31 13.26
N ALA A 49 -14.91 -14.72 13.76
CA ALA A 49 -16.20 -14.36 13.17
C ALA A 49 -16.53 -12.88 13.47
N ILE A 50 -15.89 -11.97 12.74
CA ILE A 50 -16.09 -10.52 12.88
C ILE A 50 -17.04 -10.04 11.78
N GLU A 51 -18.08 -9.31 12.17
CA GLU A 51 -18.90 -8.57 11.22
C GLU A 51 -18.11 -7.36 10.71
N SER A 52 -17.88 -7.30 9.39
CA SER A 52 -17.21 -6.17 8.76
C SER A 52 -18.03 -4.89 8.97
N PRO A 53 -17.39 -3.77 9.37
CA PRO A 53 -18.09 -2.50 9.47
C PRO A 53 -18.58 -2.06 8.08
N ASN A 54 -19.69 -1.32 8.03
CA ASN A 54 -20.13 -0.70 6.78
C ASN A 54 -19.10 0.36 6.34
N SER A 55 -18.35 0.05 5.29
CA SER A 55 -17.33 0.92 4.71
C SER A 55 -17.70 1.42 3.31
N ALA A 56 -18.97 1.38 2.91
CA ALA A 56 -19.40 1.68 1.54
C ALA A 56 -19.04 3.11 1.11
N GLU A 57 -19.34 4.11 1.94
CA GLU A 57 -19.00 5.53 1.66
C GLU A 57 -17.49 5.73 1.52
N TRP A 58 -16.71 5.06 2.37
CA TRP A 58 -15.25 5.13 2.31
C TRP A 58 -14.72 4.52 1.00
N LEU A 59 -15.23 3.36 0.60
CA LEU A 59 -14.85 2.71 -0.66
C LEU A 59 -15.26 3.54 -1.87
N GLU A 60 -16.43 4.19 -1.84
CA GLU A 60 -16.86 5.13 -2.87
C GLU A 60 -15.89 6.31 -2.98
N LYS A 61 -15.51 6.92 -1.85
CA LYS A 61 -14.54 8.01 -1.84
C LYS A 61 -13.20 7.60 -2.43
N LEU A 62 -12.69 6.41 -2.09
CA LEU A 62 -11.45 5.89 -2.67
C LEU A 62 -11.56 5.62 -4.17
N SER A 63 -12.70 5.12 -4.64
CA SER A 63 -12.98 4.91 -6.06
C SER A 63 -12.97 6.24 -6.82
N GLN A 64 -13.62 7.27 -6.29
CA GLN A 64 -13.61 8.62 -6.85
C GLN A 64 -12.19 9.17 -6.92
N ASN A 65 -11.42 9.09 -5.83
CA ASN A 65 -10.04 9.56 -5.82
C ASN A 65 -9.17 8.84 -6.89
N LYS A 66 -9.36 7.54 -7.10
CA LYS A 66 -8.63 6.77 -8.12
C LYS A 66 -8.98 7.24 -9.54
N GLN A 67 -10.22 7.67 -9.77
CA GLN A 67 -10.67 8.21 -11.06
C GLN A 67 -10.20 9.65 -11.29
N GLU A 68 -10.23 10.49 -10.25
CA GLU A 68 -9.81 11.90 -10.33
C GLU A 68 -8.28 12.06 -10.42
N TYR A 69 -7.53 11.20 -9.74
CA TYR A 69 -6.07 11.27 -9.63
C TYR A 69 -5.40 9.94 -10.03
N PRO A 70 -5.59 9.46 -11.27
CA PRO A 70 -4.94 8.24 -11.73
C PRO A 70 -3.42 8.45 -11.87
N LEU A 71 -2.66 7.36 -11.94
CA LEU A 71 -1.31 7.45 -12.49
C LEU A 71 -1.42 7.83 -13.97
N TRP A 72 -0.69 8.86 -14.39
CA TRP A 72 -0.69 9.35 -15.75
C TRP A 72 0.71 9.76 -16.18
N TYR A 73 0.96 9.77 -17.49
CA TYR A 73 2.17 10.32 -18.09
C TYR A 73 1.84 10.87 -19.49
N LYS A 74 2.66 11.80 -19.97
CA LYS A 74 2.53 12.33 -21.33
C LYS A 74 3.25 11.40 -22.29
N HIS A 75 2.55 10.93 -23.32
CA HIS A 75 3.17 10.21 -24.40
C HIS A 75 3.98 11.19 -25.25
N ASP A 76 5.28 10.94 -25.42
CA ASP A 76 6.10 11.68 -26.38
C ASP A 76 5.93 11.01 -27.75
N PRO A 77 5.37 11.68 -28.77
CA PRO A 77 5.23 11.10 -30.10
C PRO A 77 6.59 10.85 -30.80
N ASN A 78 7.66 11.47 -30.32
CA ASN A 78 8.99 11.38 -30.93
C ASN A 78 9.99 10.57 -30.09
N GLY A 79 9.55 9.97 -28.98
CA GLY A 79 10.45 9.30 -28.03
C GLY A 79 9.77 8.20 -27.22
N MET A 80 10.58 7.44 -26.49
CA MET A 80 10.08 6.45 -25.54
C MET A 80 10.00 7.05 -24.15
N CYS A 81 8.84 6.97 -23.50
CA CYS A 81 8.70 7.35 -22.10
C CYS A 81 8.91 6.12 -21.19
N PRO A 82 9.65 6.25 -20.08
CA PRO A 82 9.95 5.11 -19.20
C PRO A 82 8.70 4.40 -18.68
N GLN A 83 7.64 5.15 -18.35
CA GLN A 83 6.36 4.61 -17.88
C GLN A 83 5.74 3.68 -18.92
N TRP A 84 5.74 4.09 -20.18
CA TRP A 84 5.25 3.27 -21.29
C TRP A 84 6.06 1.99 -21.48
N VAL A 85 7.39 2.06 -21.33
CA VAL A 85 8.25 0.87 -21.42
C VAL A 85 7.89 -0.15 -20.33
N ILE A 86 7.71 0.30 -19.09
CA ILE A 86 7.30 -0.59 -17.99
C ILE A 86 5.90 -1.17 -18.23
N GLU A 87 4.95 -0.36 -18.71
CA GLU A 87 3.62 -0.86 -19.08
C GLU A 87 3.66 -1.87 -20.23
N ALA A 88 4.51 -1.66 -21.23
CA ALA A 88 4.67 -2.58 -22.35
C ALA A 88 5.26 -3.92 -21.89
N VAL A 89 6.26 -3.90 -21.00
CA VAL A 89 6.80 -5.12 -20.38
C VAL A 89 5.70 -5.86 -19.64
N HIS A 90 4.95 -5.17 -18.77
CA HIS A 90 3.83 -5.77 -18.04
C HIS A 90 2.80 -6.43 -18.97
N LYS A 91 2.43 -5.78 -20.07
CA LYS A 91 1.47 -6.32 -21.06
C LYS A 91 1.99 -7.60 -21.72
N VAL A 92 3.26 -7.64 -22.10
CA VAL A 92 3.86 -8.81 -22.77
C VAL A 92 4.06 -9.97 -21.80
N THR A 93 4.39 -9.68 -20.54
CA THR A 93 4.62 -10.70 -19.51
C THR A 93 3.35 -11.06 -18.74
N ASN A 94 2.22 -10.42 -19.04
CA ASN A 94 0.97 -10.53 -18.28
C ASN A 94 1.16 -10.26 -16.77
N GLY A 95 2.15 -9.45 -16.40
CA GLY A 95 2.52 -9.20 -15.00
C GLY A 95 3.24 -10.35 -14.27
N ASP A 96 3.56 -11.45 -14.95
CA ASP A 96 4.14 -12.65 -14.33
C ASP A 96 5.69 -12.66 -14.29
N ALA A 97 6.33 -11.57 -14.71
CA ALA A 97 7.79 -11.47 -14.71
C ALA A 97 8.36 -11.12 -13.33
N ILE A 98 9.52 -11.69 -13.00
CA ILE A 98 10.34 -11.23 -11.88
C ILE A 98 11.03 -9.93 -12.30
N VAL A 99 10.81 -8.85 -11.55
CA VAL A 99 11.39 -7.52 -11.83
C VAL A 99 12.45 -7.20 -10.78
N ALA A 100 13.63 -6.80 -11.24
CA ALA A 100 14.70 -6.25 -10.41
C ALA A 100 15.07 -4.86 -10.95
N THR A 101 15.28 -3.90 -10.04
CA THR A 101 15.63 -2.50 -10.39
C THR A 101 16.90 -2.09 -9.66
N ASP A 102 17.64 -1.15 -10.27
CA ASP A 102 18.62 -0.36 -9.54
C ASP A 102 17.90 0.79 -8.80
N VAL A 103 18.61 1.85 -8.41
CA VAL A 103 18.08 3.02 -7.70
C VAL A 103 17.83 4.19 -8.67
N GLY A 104 16.66 4.83 -8.57
CA GLY A 104 16.27 5.99 -9.38
C GLY A 104 15.09 6.77 -8.80
#